data_AF-A0A496WDT9-F1
#
_entry.id   AF-A0A496WDT9-F1
#
_cell.length_a   1.000
_cell.length_b   1.000
_cell.length_c   1.000
_cell.angle_alpha   90.00
_cell.angle_beta   90.00
_cell.angle_gamma   90.00
#
_symmetry.space_group_name_H-M   'P 1'
#
loop_
_entity.id
_entity.type
_entity.pdbx_description
1 polymer ?
#
loop_
_entity_poly.entity_id
_entity_poly.type
_entity_poly.pdbx_seq_one_letter_code
_entity_poly.pdbx_strand_id
1 'polypeptide(L)' 'QNVWRAMKKTDSRECRNCHDYDSMDFVEQGRRAVKQHSEGLDAGKTCIDCHQGIAHELPDMRDVDSTAVIGEN' A
#
# COMPACT_ATOMS: atom_id res chain seq x y z
N GLN A 1 8.69 7.91 8.94
CA GLN A 1 8.04 7.00 9.90
C GLN A 1 8.65 5.61 9.81
N ASN A 2 9.06 5.01 10.94
CA ASN A 2 9.75 3.70 10.93
C ASN A 2 8.83 2.52 10.59
N VAL A 3 7.53 2.64 10.88
CA VAL A 3 6.54 1.58 10.69
C VAL A 3 6.37 1.23 9.22
N TRP A 4 6.18 2.20 8.31
CA TRP A 4 5.98 1.89 6.89
C TRP A 4 7.20 1.26 6.23
N ARG A 5 8.40 1.68 6.62
CA ARG A 5 9.64 1.05 6.17
C ARG A 5 9.72 -0.40 6.62
N ALA A 6 9.31 -0.69 7.86
CA ALA A 6 9.24 -2.05 8.38
C ALA A 6 8.21 -2.87 7.61
N MET A 7 6.98 -2.35 7.42
CA MET A 7 5.92 -3.03 6.67
C MET A 7 6.33 -3.29 5.21
N LYS A 8 6.97 -2.35 4.53
CA LYS A 8 7.45 -2.56 3.15
C LYS A 8 8.54 -3.64 3.10
N LYS A 9 9.48 -3.61 4.05
CA LYS A 9 10.55 -4.60 4.16
C LYS A 9 10.01 -6.01 4.46
N THR A 10 8.88 -6.13 5.15
CA THR A 10 8.24 -7.40 5.48
C THR A 10 7.14 -7.80 4.49
N ASP A 11 7.07 -7.18 3.30
CA ASP A 11 6.00 -7.41 2.31
C ASP A 11 4.60 -7.29 2.90
N SER A 12 4.41 -6.33 3.79
CA SER A 12 3.15 -6.07 4.49
C SER A 12 2.58 -7.33 5.17
N ARG A 13 3.47 -8.18 5.74
CA ARG A 13 3.11 -9.42 6.45
C ARG A 13 1.90 -9.26 7.37
N GLU A 14 1.84 -8.15 8.10
CA GLU A 14 0.77 -7.86 9.05
C GLU A 14 -0.60 -7.72 8.36
N CYS A 15 -0.64 -7.19 7.13
CA CYS A 15 -1.83 -7.16 6.28
C CYS A 15 -2.11 -8.55 5.71
N ARG A 16 -1.07 -9.21 5.20
CA ARG A 16 -1.17 -10.50 4.50
C ARG A 16 -1.59 -11.66 5.39
N ASN A 17 -1.42 -11.54 6.71
CA ASN A 17 -1.93 -12.52 7.67
C ASN A 17 -3.44 -12.75 7.55
N CYS A 18 -4.20 -11.77 7.06
CA CYS A 18 -5.64 -11.90 6.80
C CYS A 18 -6.01 -11.61 5.33
N HIS A 19 -5.20 -10.83 4.61
CA HIS A 19 -5.40 -10.48 3.21
C HIS A 19 -4.33 -11.11 2.34
N ASP A 20 -4.53 -12.38 2.00
CA ASP A 20 -3.65 -13.03 1.03
C ASP A 20 -3.93 -12.48 -0.37
N TYR A 21 -2.85 -12.08 -1.02
CA TYR A 21 -2.88 -11.52 -2.35
C TYR A 21 -3.27 -12.60 -3.38
N ASP A 22 -2.71 -13.81 -3.25
CA ASP A 22 -2.95 -14.90 -4.20
C ASP A 22 -4.41 -15.40 -4.13
N SER A 23 -5.07 -15.10 -3.01
CA SER A 23 -6.46 -15.43 -2.74
C SER A 23 -7.43 -14.27 -3.01
N MET A 24 -6.96 -13.14 -3.57
CA MET A 24 -7.85 -12.03 -3.93
C MET A 24 -8.74 -12.39 -5.12
N ASP A 25 -10.06 -12.34 -4.91
CA ASP A 25 -11.01 -12.43 -6.00
C ASP A 25 -11.19 -11.05 -6.67
N PHE A 26 -10.67 -10.91 -7.89
CA PHE A 26 -10.78 -9.67 -8.68
C PHE A 26 -12.18 -9.43 -9.23
N VAL A 27 -13.04 -10.45 -9.32
CA VAL A 27 -14.41 -10.31 -9.83
C VAL A 27 -15.28 -9.57 -8.82
N GLU A 28 -15.03 -9.79 -7.53
CA GLU A 28 -15.71 -9.11 -6.42
C GLU A 28 -15.22 -7.66 -6.20
N GLN A 29 -14.14 -7.26 -6.87
CA GLN A 29 -13.58 -5.92 -6.75
C GLN A 29 -14.21 -4.92 -7.73
N GLY A 30 -14.34 -3.67 -7.29
CA GLY A 30 -14.71 -2.59 -8.20
C GLY A 30 -13.63 -2.35 -9.28
N ARG A 31 -14.03 -1.92 -10.48
CA ARG A 31 -13.15 -1.74 -11.66
C ARG A 31 -11.84 -0.99 -11.37
N ARG A 32 -11.88 0.04 -10.51
CA ARG A 32 -10.68 0.81 -10.12
C ARG A 32 -9.72 -0.04 -9.29
N ALA A 33 -10.24 -0.79 -8.33
CA ALA A 33 -9.43 -1.64 -7.47
C ALA A 33 -8.74 -2.74 -8.28
N VAL A 34 -9.48 -3.41 -9.19
CA VAL A 34 -8.91 -4.41 -10.10
C VAL A 34 -7.71 -3.85 -10.85
N LYS A 35 -7.87 -2.69 -11.51
CA LYS A 35 -6.78 -2.05 -12.25
C LYS A 35 -5.57 -1.76 -11.36
N GLN A 36 -5.77 -1.14 -10.20
CA GLN A 36 -4.67 -0.75 -9.32
C GLN A 36 -3.96 -1.95 -8.69
N HIS A 37 -4.71 -2.99 -8.32
CA HIS A 37 -4.14 -4.22 -7.77
C HIS A 37 -3.33 -4.97 -8.84
N SER A 38 -3.85 -5.12 -10.06
CA SER A 38 -3.10 -5.71 -11.19
C SER A 38 -1.81 -4.94 -11.47
N GLU A 39 -1.87 -3.61 -11.58
CA GLU A 39 -0.66 -2.79 -11.80
C GLU A 39 0.32 -2.85 -10.63
N GLY A 40 -0.19 -2.95 -9.39
CA GLY A 40 0.63 -3.09 -8.18
C GLY A 40 1.42 -4.39 -8.16
N LEU A 41 0.79 -5.51 -8.53
CA LEU A 41 1.44 -6.81 -8.65
C LEU A 41 2.56 -6.82 -9.67
N ASP A 42 2.24 -6.37 -10.88
CA ASP A 42 3.18 -6.42 -12.00
C ASP A 42 4.43 -5.58 -11.67
N ALA A 43 4.25 -4.54 -10.84
CA ALA A 43 5.32 -3.69 -10.34
C ALA A 43 5.98 -4.19 -9.03
N GLY A 44 5.57 -5.34 -8.48
CA GLY A 44 6.13 -5.89 -7.24
C GLY A 44 5.86 -5.05 -5.98
N LYS A 45 4.78 -4.26 -5.97
CA LYS A 45 4.41 -3.43 -4.83
C LYS A 45 3.82 -4.27 -3.70
N THR A 46 3.97 -3.75 -2.49
CA THR A 46 3.40 -4.31 -1.26
C THR A 46 2.15 -3.52 -0.85
N CYS A 47 1.31 -4.07 0.03
CA CYS A 47 0.06 -3.42 0.45
C CYS A 47 0.30 -1.98 0.96
N ILE A 48 1.36 -1.77 1.73
CA ILE A 48 1.68 -0.47 2.33
C ILE A 48 2.18 0.58 1.32
N ASP A 49 2.51 0.20 0.09
CA ASP A 49 2.89 1.18 -0.94
C ASP A 49 1.69 2.06 -1.37
N CYS A 50 0.45 1.57 -1.18
CA CYS A 50 -0.77 2.33 -1.47
C CYS A 50 -1.67 2.54 -0.24
N HIS A 51 -1.66 1.63 0.73
CA HIS A 51 -2.59 1.63 1.87
C HIS A 51 -2.02 2.26 3.16
N GLN A 52 -1.21 3.32 3.01
CA GLN A 52 -0.77 4.12 4.16
C GLN A 52 -1.96 4.90 4.74
N GLY A 53 -2.01 5.06 6.07
CA GLY A 53 -3.13 5.76 6.70
C GLY A 53 -4.30 4.88 7.12
N ILE A 54 -4.33 3.59 6.75
CA ILE A 54 -5.48 2.70 7.06
C ILE A 54 -5.46 2.23 8.51
N ALA A 55 -4.36 1.59 8.94
CA ALA A 55 -4.22 1.06 10.30
C ALA A 55 -3.57 2.07 11.25
N HIS A 56 -2.74 2.95 10.71
CA HIS A 56 -2.05 3.99 11.45
C HIS A 56 -2.27 5.31 10.74
N GLU A 57 -2.61 6.35 11.49
CA GLU A 57 -2.83 7.68 10.93
C GLU A 57 -1.60 8.18 10.17
N LEU A 58 -1.85 8.88 9.07
CA LEU A 58 -0.79 9.64 8.42
C LEU A 58 -0.34 10.75 9.37
N PRO A 59 0.96 11.06 9.43
CA PRO A 59 1.44 12.22 10.15
C PRO A 59 0.76 13.47 9.59
N ASP A 60 0.66 14.51 10.42
CA ASP A 60 0.18 15.80 9.98
C ASP A 60 1.07 16.32 8.83
N MET A 61 0.47 16.44 7.65
CA MET A 61 1.18 16.80 6.42
C MET A 61 1.21 18.32 6.20
N ARG A 62 0.65 19.14 7.10
CA ARG A 62 0.57 20.61 6.93
C ARG A 62 1.94 21.28 6.78
N ASP A 63 2.98 20.71 7.39
CA ASP A 63 4.35 21.22 7.35
C ASP A 63 5.31 20.34 6.53
N VAL A 64 4.78 19.35 5.80
CA VAL A 64 5.58 18.44 4.97
C VAL A 64 5.56 18.96 3.53
N ASP A 65 6.75 19.22 2.98
CA ASP A 65 6.89 19.57 1.56
C ASP A 65 6.23 18.48 0.70
N SER A 66 5.23 18.88 -0.11
CA SER A 66 4.45 17.99 -0.97
C SER A 66 5.30 17.20 -1.96
N THR A 67 6.54 17.64 -2.24
CA THR A 67 7.49 16.90 -3.07
C THR A 67 8.08 15.67 -2.35
N ALA A 68 8.02 15.60 -1.02
CA ALA A 68 8.49 14.47 -0.24
C ALA A 68 7.49 13.29 -0.18
N VAL A 69 6.25 13.49 -0.62
CA VAL A 69 5.16 12.50 -0.57
C VAL A 69 5.01 11.74 -1.90
N ILE A 70 5.47 12.35 -2.99
CA ILE A 70 5.61 11.68 -4.28
C ILE A 70 6.91 10.86 -4.23
N GLY A 71 6.77 9.55 -4.04
CA GLY A 71 7.91 8.63 -4.11
C GLY A 71 8.69 8.88 -5.39
N GLU A 72 10.01 9.01 -5.26
CA GLU A 72 10.94 9.30 -6.34
C GLU A 72 10.72 8.35 -7.52
N ASN A 73 10.74 8.97 -8.70
CA ASN A 73 10.35 8.47 -10.02
C ASN A 73 11.03 7.16 -10.45
#